data_AF-A0A831X588-F1
#
_entry.id   AF-A0A831X588-F1
#
_cell.length_a   1.000
_cell.length_b   1.000
_cell.length_c   1.000
_cell.angle_alpha   90.00
_cell.angle_beta   90.00
_cell.angle_gamma   90.00
#
_symmetry.space_group_name_H-M   'P 1'
#
loop_
_entity.id
_entity.type
_entity.pdbx_description
1 polymer ?
#
loop_
_entity_poly.entity_id
_entity_poly.type
_entity_poly.pdbx_seq_one_letter_code
_entity_poly.pdbx_strand_id
1 'polypeptide(L)' 'MSFARLRHRLSVDDYEAMFRAGILTESDRVELINSEIVEKLPVGDEHIAGVRLLNRMFH' A
#
# COMPACT_ATOMS: atom_id res chain seq x y z
N MET A 1 8.49 31.04 -18.09
CA MET A 1 9.40 30.06 -17.45
C MET A 1 8.60 28.83 -17.06
N SER A 2 9.04 27.64 -17.46
CA SER A 2 8.43 26.38 -17.07
C SER A 2 9.24 25.79 -15.91
N PHE A 3 8.60 25.52 -14.77
CA PHE A 3 9.22 24.76 -13.70
C PHE A 3 8.98 23.28 -13.98
N ALA A 4 10.03 22.55 -14.32
CA ALA A 4 9.97 21.10 -14.38
C ALA A 4 9.74 20.56 -12.95
N ARG A 5 8.62 19.86 -12.72
CA ARG A 5 8.42 19.12 -11.46
C ARG A 5 9.37 17.94 -11.44
N LEU A 6 10.30 17.92 -10.49
CA LEU A 6 11.02 16.71 -10.14
C LEU A 6 10.04 15.74 -9.45
N ARG A 7 9.95 14.51 -9.95
CA ARG A 7 9.23 13.42 -9.27
C ARG A 7 10.21 12.74 -8.34
N HIS A 8 10.02 12.89 -7.03
CA HIS A 8 10.76 12.12 -6.04
C HIS A 8 10.15 10.73 -5.90
N ARG A 9 10.98 9.69 -5.94
CA ARG A 9 10.57 8.30 -5.71
C ARG A 9 10.65 8.02 -4.22
N LEU A 10 9.58 7.47 -3.64
CA LEU A 10 9.55 7.11 -2.24
C LEU A 10 10.36 5.83 -2.00
N SER A 11 11.16 5.86 -0.95
CA SER A 11 11.79 4.68 -0.37
C SER A 11 10.86 3.99 0.63
N VAL A 12 11.26 2.80 1.08
CA VAL A 12 10.58 2.11 2.19
C VAL A 12 10.67 2.93 3.47
N ASP A 13 11.82 3.55 3.74
CA ASP A 13 12.04 4.38 4.93
C ASP A 13 11.11 5.60 4.94
N ASP A 14 10.87 6.23 3.78
CA ASP A 14 9.92 7.34 3.64
C ASP A 14 8.49 6.87 3.97
N TYR A 15 8.10 5.72 3.43
CA TYR A 15 6.77 5.13 3.68
C TYR A 15 6.54 4.84 5.16
N GLU A 16 7.51 4.22 5.85
CA GLU A 16 7.40 3.99 7.28
C GLU A 16 7.44 5.28 8.10
N ALA A 17 8.22 6.27 7.67
CA ALA A 17 8.26 7.57 8.33
C ALA A 17 6.90 8.28 8.27
N MET A 18 6.14 8.11 7.18
CA MET A 18 4.77 8.63 7.07
C MET A 18 3.83 8.02 8.11
N PHE A 19 3.96 6.72 8.43
CA PHE A 19 3.21 6.09 9.52
C PHE A 19 3.63 6.63 10.90
N ARG A 20 4.95 6.71 11.16
CA ARG A 20 5.47 7.24 12.42
C ARG A 20 5.07 8.71 12.66
N ALA A 21 4.98 9.50 11.59
CA ALA A 21 4.55 10.88 11.62
C ALA A 21 3.01 11.05 11.66
N GLY A 22 2.24 9.96 11.53
CA GLY A 22 0.77 10.00 11.48
C GLY A 22 0.19 10.60 10.20
N ILE A 23 0.98 10.70 9.13
CA ILE A 23 0.52 11.12 7.80
C ILE A 23 -0.31 10.01 7.15
N LEU A 24 0.10 8.75 7.37
CA LEU A 24 -0.64 7.56 7.00
C LEU A 24 -1.01 6.78 8.25
N THR A 25 -2.14 6.09 8.15
CA THR A 25 -2.72 5.24 9.18
C THR A 25 -3.15 3.90 8.57
N GLU A 26 -3.38 2.91 9.42
CA GLU A 26 -3.87 1.60 8.95
C GLU A 26 -5.23 1.69 8.23
N SER A 27 -6.01 2.73 8.53
CA SER A 27 -7.31 2.98 7.91
C SER A 27 -7.21 3.48 6.47
N ASP A 28 -6.07 4.06 6.06
CA ASP A 28 -5.90 4.61 4.71
C ASP A 28 -5.80 3.51 3.65
N ARG A 29 -5.49 2.26 4.05
CA ARG A 29 -5.43 1.07 3.18
C ARG A 29 -4.59 1.32 1.92
N VAL A 30 -3.36 1.77 2.09
CA VAL A 30 -2.43 2.01 0.97
C VAL A 30 -1.25 1.03 0.98
N GLU A 31 -0.56 0.94 -0.15
CA GLU A 31 0.65 0.14 -0.35
C GLU A 31 1.73 0.96 -1.06
N LEU A 32 3.00 0.68 -0.77
CA LEU A 32 4.13 1.19 -1.54
C LEU A 32 4.46 0.22 -2.68
N ILE A 33 4.15 0.59 -3.92
CA ILE A 33 4.47 -0.20 -5.12
C ILE A 33 5.29 0.66 -6.08
N ASN A 34 6.45 0.15 -6.52
CA ASN A 34 7.32 0.85 -7.47
C ASN A 34 7.69 2.29 -7.05
N SER A 35 7.86 2.52 -5.74
CA SER A 35 8.12 3.84 -5.15
C SER A 35 6.96 4.82 -5.22
N GLU A 36 5.73 4.33 -5.35
CA GLU A 36 4.49 5.11 -5.37
C GLU A 36 3.51 4.57 -4.32
N ILE A 37 2.77 5.47 -3.66
CA ILE A 37 1.68 5.08 -2.77
C ILE A 37 0.43 4.82 -3.63
N VAL A 38 -0.08 3.61 -3.55
CA VAL A 38 -1.28 3.17 -4.28
C VAL A 38 -2.34 2.70 -3.30
N GLU A 39 -3.61 2.87 -3.65
CA GLU A 39 -4.71 2.33 -2.86
C GLU A 39 -4.75 0.80 -2.96
N LYS A 40 -4.92 0.14 -1.81
CA LYS A 40 -5.17 -1.29 -1.77
C LYS A 40 -6.57 -1.56 -2.30
N LEU A 41 -6.68 -2.49 -3.24
CA LEU A 41 -7.98 -2.94 -3.72
C LEU A 41 -8.85 -3.45 -2.55
N PRO A 42 -10.15 -3.12 -2.53
CA PRO A 42 -11.04 -3.63 -1.51
C PRO A 42 -11.07 -5.16 -1.56
N VAL A 43 -11.04 -5.77 -0.39
CA VAL A 43 -11.13 -7.23 -0.26
C VAL A 43 -12.62 -7.59 -0.19
N GLY A 44 -13.13 -8.22 -1.26
CA GLY A 44 -14.50 -8.72 -1.33
C GLY A 44 -14.65 -10.19 -0.89
N ASP A 45 -15.89 -10.65 -0.77
CA ASP A 45 -16.23 -11.99 -0.27
C ASP A 45 -15.55 -13.13 -1.05
N GLU A 46 -15.45 -13.02 -2.37
CA GLU A 46 -14.77 -14.01 -3.21
C GLU A 46 -13.27 -14.10 -2.90
N HIS A 47 -12.62 -12.96 -2.69
CA HIS A 47 -11.22 -12.92 -2.29
C HIS A 47 -11.02 -13.60 -0.93
N ILE A 48 -11.90 -13.30 0.03
CA ILE A 48 -11.87 -13.91 1.37
C ILE A 48 -12.05 -15.43 1.27
N ALA A 49 -13.01 -15.90 0.48
CA ALA A 49 -13.26 -17.32 0.28
C ALA A 49 -12.04 -18.03 -0.34
N GLY A 50 -11.40 -17.41 -1.33
CA GLY A 50 -10.17 -17.90 -1.95
C GLY A 50 -9.01 -18.02 -0.96
N VAL A 51 -8.72 -16.97 -0.20
CA VAL A 51 -7.66 -16.98 0.83
C VAL A 51 -7.94 -18.05 1.90
N ARG A 52 -9.19 -18.20 2.35
CA ARG A 52 -9.56 -19.25 3.33
C ARG A 52 -9.35 -20.66 2.78
N LEU A 53 -9.67 -20.89 1.51
CA LEU A 53 -9.44 -22.19 0.88
C LEU A 53 -7.95 -22.51 0.81
N LEU A 54 -7.13 -21.56 0.33
CA LEU A 54 -5.68 -21.72 0.23
C LEU A 54 -5.07 -21.99 1.60
N ASN A 55 -5.45 -21.23 2.63
CA ASN A 55 -4.96 -21.48 3.99
C ASN A 55 -5.30 -22.89 4.45
N ARG A 56 -6.53 -23.41 4.23
CA ARG A 56 -6.86 -24.80 4.59
C ARG A 56 -6.05 -25.87 3.84
N MET A 57 -5.49 -25.55 2.67
CA MET A 57 -4.70 -26.49 1.87
C MET A 57 -3.22 -26.50 2.25
N PHE A 58 -2.71 -25.38 2.76
CA PHE A 58 -1.28 -25.18 3.00
C PHE A 58 -0.91 -24.91 4.48
N HIS A 59 -1.89 -24.87 5.40
CA HIS A 59 -1.69 -24.89 6.85
C HIS A 59 -1.99 -26.26 7.45
#